data_AF-A0A9P5ZIT7-F1
#
_entry.id   AF-A0A9P5ZIT7-F1
#
_cell.length_a   1.000
_cell.length_b   1.000
_cell.length_c   1.000
_cell.angle_alpha   90.00
_cell.angle_beta   90.00
_cell.angle_gamma   90.00
#
_symmetry.space_group_name_H-M   'P 1'
#
loop_
_entity.id
_entity.type
_entity.pdbx_description
1 polymer ?
#
loop_
_entity_poly.entity_id
_entity_poly.type
_entity_poly.pdbx_seq_one_letter_code
_entity_poly.pdbx_strand_id
1 'polypeptide(L)' 'LHQHLGHISACTAKKLVQDGMVARLTLDNSSAMDFFCKLCVYAKVTRKLVPKVQEGERGKDFGNEVHSNVW' A
#
# COMPACT_ATOMS: atom_id res chain seq x y z
N LEU A 1 6.96 -15.69 -4.52
CA LEU A 1 6.97 -14.60 -5.52
C LEU A 1 6.61 -13.24 -4.94
N HIS A 2 5.44 -13.11 -4.30
CA HIS A 2 5.02 -11.87 -3.62
C HIS A 2 6.16 -11.16 -2.87
N GLN A 3 6.83 -11.85 -1.93
CA GLN A 3 7.93 -11.26 -1.12
C GLN A 3 9.19 -10.96 -1.95
N HIS A 4 9.65 -11.93 -2.76
CA HIS A 4 10.87 -11.80 -3.57
C HIS A 4 10.82 -10.66 -4.58
N LEU A 5 9.62 -10.29 -5.05
CA LEU A 5 9.42 -9.20 -6.00
C LEU A 5 9.04 -7.88 -5.31
N GLY A 6 9.27 -7.75 -3.99
CA GLY A 6 9.00 -6.51 -3.26
C GLY A 6 7.53 -6.35 -2.86
N HIS A 7 6.89 -7.43 -2.40
CA HIS A 7 5.51 -7.42 -1.90
C HIS A 7 4.44 -7.05 -2.96
N ILE A 8 4.66 -7.38 -4.24
CA ILE A 8 3.67 -7.19 -5.33
C ILE A 8 2.36 -7.92 -5.04
N SER A 9 1.22 -7.48 -5.60
CA SER A 9 -0.05 -8.17 -5.35
C SER A 9 0.02 -9.67 -5.70
N ALA A 10 -0.68 -10.51 -4.92
CA ALA A 10 -0.74 -11.95 -5.18
C ALA A 10 -1.32 -12.25 -6.58
N CYS A 11 -2.29 -11.46 -7.03
CA CYS A 11 -2.84 -11.53 -8.39
C CYS A 11 -1.78 -11.22 -9.45
N THR A 12 -0.96 -10.20 -9.24
CA THR A 12 0.14 -9.86 -10.16
C THR A 12 1.17 -10.98 -10.20
N ALA A 13 1.56 -11.52 -9.04
CA ALA A 13 2.47 -12.65 -8.97
C ALA A 13 1.91 -13.89 -9.69
N LYS A 14 0.61 -14.15 -9.54
CA LYS A 14 -0.09 -15.23 -10.26
C LYS A 14 -0.03 -15.02 -11.77
N LYS A 15 -0.37 -13.81 -12.22
CA LYS A 15 -0.36 -13.44 -13.63
C LYS A 15 1.03 -13.58 -14.26
N LEU A 16 2.09 -13.17 -13.56
CA LEU A 16 3.46 -13.30 -14.05
C LEU A 16 3.87 -14.76 -14.31
N VAL A 17 3.40 -15.71 -13.49
CA VAL A 17 3.66 -17.14 -13.76
C VAL A 17 2.83 -17.64 -14.93
N GLN A 18 1.56 -17.23 -15.01
CA GLN A 18 0.65 -17.61 -16.11
C GLN A 18 1.13 -17.08 -17.47
N ASP A 19 1.67 -15.85 -17.49
CA ASP A 19 2.19 -15.19 -18.68
C ASP A 19 3.60 -15.71 -19.07
N GLY A 20 4.15 -16.69 -18.36
CA GLY A 20 5.47 -17.28 -18.64
C GLY A 20 6.66 -16.36 -18.30
N MET A 21 6.41 -15.24 -17.63
CA MET A 21 7.44 -14.25 -17.26
C MET A 21 8.33 -14.72 -16.10
N VAL A 22 7.90 -15.76 -15.37
CA VAL A 22 8.68 -16.41 -14.31
C VAL A 22 8.95 -17.85 -14.74
N ALA A 23 10.21 -18.15 -15.04
CA ALA A 23 10.63 -19.47 -15.46
C ALA A 23 10.52 -20.51 -14.33
N ARG A 24 10.17 -21.76 -14.69
CA ARG A 24 10.21 -22.95 -13.82
C ARG A 24 9.34 -22.90 -12.55
N LEU A 25 8.30 -22.07 -12.52
CA LEU A 25 7.26 -22.15 -11.49
C LEU A 25 5.94 -22.63 -12.09
N THR A 26 5.28 -23.55 -11.40
CA THR A 26 3.90 -23.95 -11.68
C THR A 26 3.05 -23.56 -10.47
N LEU A 27 1.93 -22.89 -10.72
CA LEU A 27 1.01 -22.51 -9.66
C LEU A 27 0.07 -23.66 -9.36
N ASP A 28 -0.04 -24.02 -8.08
CA ASP A 28 -1.17 -24.80 -7.62
C ASP A 28 -2.41 -23.89 -7.51
N ASN A 29 -3.46 -24.22 -8.26
CA ASN A 29 -4.72 -23.48 -8.27
C ASN A 29 -5.74 -24.06 -7.27
N SER A 30 -5.37 -25.07 -6.47
CA SER A 30 -6.27 -25.76 -5.54
C SER A 30 -6.78 -24.87 -4.40
N SER A 31 -6.08 -23.79 -4.07
CA SER A 31 -6.44 -22.87 -3.00
C SER A 31 -7.08 -21.60 -3.54
N ALA A 32 -8.40 -21.50 -3.38
CA ALA A 32 -9.09 -20.23 -3.50
C ALA A 32 -8.60 -19.26 -2.40
N MET A 33 -7.70 -18.36 -2.79
CA MET A 33 -7.75 -16.92 -2.51
C MET A 33 -7.70 -16.39 -1.06
N ASP A 34 -7.18 -17.14 -0.09
CA ASP A 34 -6.77 -16.54 1.20
C ASP A 34 -5.26 -16.27 1.24
N PHE A 35 -4.81 -15.29 0.44
CA PHE A 35 -3.42 -14.83 0.52
C PHE A 35 -3.27 -13.79 1.65
N PHE A 36 -2.63 -14.19 2.75
CA PHE A 36 -2.31 -13.30 3.86
C PHE A 36 -0.80 -13.03 3.96
N CYS A 37 -0.43 -11.75 4.04
CA CYS A 37 0.95 -11.34 4.34
C CYS A 37 0.94 -10.30 5.46
N LYS A 38 1.47 -10.67 6.64
CA LYS A 38 1.54 -9.80 7.82
C LYS A 38 2.23 -8.46 7.54
N LEU A 39 3.34 -8.48 6.80
CA LEU A 39 4.10 -7.28 6.44
C LEU A 39 3.29 -6.33 5.55
N CYS A 40 2.58 -6.87 4.55
CA CYS A 40 1.71 -6.06 3.70
C CYS A 40 0.52 -5.49 4.45
N VAL A 41 -0.09 -6.26 5.35
CA VAL A 41 -1.19 -5.78 6.18
C VAL A 41 -0.68 -4.63 7.04
N TYR A 42 0.43 -4.83 7.77
CA TYR A 42 1.02 -3.77 8.58
C TYR A 42 1.33 -2.51 7.75
N ALA A 43 2.03 -2.65 6.63
CA ALA A 43 2.43 -1.53 5.78
C ALA A 43 1.25 -0.81 5.09
N LYS A 44 0.16 -1.52 4.78
CA LYS A 44 -1.05 -0.93 4.20
C LYS A 44 -1.89 -0.23 5.27
N VAL A 45 -2.05 -0.86 6.43
CA VAL A 45 -2.83 -0.33 7.57
C VAL A 45 -2.21 0.94 8.13
N THR A 46 -0.89 1.10 8.04
CA THR A 46 -0.21 2.34 8.48
C THR A 46 -0.50 3.55 7.60
N ARG A 47 -1.09 3.40 6.40
CA ARG A 47 -1.47 4.56 5.58
C ARG A 47 -2.79 5.16 6.07
N LYS A 48 -2.71 6.10 7.01
CA LYS A 48 -3.84 7.01 7.27
C LYS A 48 -4.15 7.80 6.01
N LEU A 49 -5.44 7.92 5.69
CA LEU A 49 -5.88 8.88 4.67
C LEU A 49 -5.49 10.27 5.16
N VAL A 50 -4.78 11.01 4.32
CA VAL A 50 -4.54 12.43 4.56
C VAL A 50 -5.79 13.17 4.09
N PRO A 51 -6.50 13.88 4.98
CA PRO A 51 -7.65 14.69 4.56
C PRO A 51 -7.24 15.65 3.45
N LYS A 52 -8.03 15.68 2.37
CA LYS A 52 -7.83 16.64 1.27
C LYS A 52 -8.24 18.06 1.65
N VAL A 53 -9.03 18.18 2.71
CA VAL A 53 -9.51 19.43 3.27
C VAL A 53 -8.91 19.52 4.67
N GLN A 54 -8.39 20.70 5.00
CA GLN A 54 -7.93 21.00 6.35
C GLN A 54 -9.13 20.91 7.31
N GLU A 55 -8.98 20.12 8.37
CA GLU A 55 -9.95 20.07 9.47
C GLU A 55 -9.53 21.12 10.51
N GLY A 56 -10.44 22.02 10.88
CA GLY A 56 -10.21 23.08 11.86
C GLY A 56 -10.70 24.46 11.41
N GLU A 57 -10.92 25.36 12.37
CA GLU A 57 -11.17 26.77 12.06
C GLU A 57 -9.89 27.40 11.51
N ARG A 58 -9.98 28.10 10.38
CA ARG A 58 -8.86 28.89 9.86
C ARG A 58 -8.73 30.19 10.63
N GLY A 59 -7.50 30.67 10.80
CA GLY A 59 -7.26 32.08 11.14
C GLY A 59 -8.06 33.01 10.21
N LYS A 60 -9.03 33.73 10.78
CA LYS A 60 -9.93 34.62 10.01
C LYS A 60 -9.27 35.97 9.69
N ASP A 61 -8.36 36.39 10.56
CA ASP A 61 -7.63 37.65 10.44
C ASP A 61 -6.14 37.42 10.19
N PHE A 62 -5.50 38.41 9.59
CA PHE A 62 -4.08 38.39 9.31
C PHE A 62 -3.27 38.25 10.60
N GLY A 63 -2.43 37.21 10.68
CA GLY A 63 -1.57 36.94 11.83
C GLY A 63 -2.20 36.12 12.97
N ASN A 64 -3.48 35.74 12.87
CA ASN A 64 -4.13 34.92 13.91
C ASN A 64 -3.54 33.50 14.03
N GLU A 65 -2.97 32.96 12.96
CA GLU A 65 -2.39 31.62 12.94
C GLU A 65 -1.06 31.66 12.18
N VAL A 66 0.03 31.28 12.87
CA VAL A 66 1.38 31.21 12.31
C VAL A 66 1.91 29.80 12.49
N HIS A 67 2.08 29.07 11.40
CA HIS A 67 2.75 27.78 11.41
C HIS A 67 4.22 27.99 11.03
N SER A 68 5.12 27.79 11.99
CA SER A 68 6.56 27.80 11.73
C SER A 68 7.10 26.39 11.95
N ASN A 69 7.94 25.91 11.04
CA ASN A 69 8.71 24.69 11.25
C ASN A 69 10.20 25.04 11.46
N VAL A 70 10.86 24.23 12.28
CA VAL A 70 12.31 24.24 12.42
C VAL A 70 12.80 23.16 11.47
N TRP A 71 13.32 23.58 10.32
CA TRP A 71 14.10 22.71 9.46
C TRP A 71 15.43 22.36 10.13
#